data_AF-A0AAE3FPF1-F1
#
_entry.id   AF-A0AAE3FPF1-F1
#
_cell.length_a   1.000
_cell.length_b   1.000
_cell.length_c   1.000
_cell.angle_alpha   90.00
_cell.angle_beta   90.00
_cell.angle_gamma   90.00
#
_symmetry.space_group_name_H-M   'P 1'
#
loop_
_entity.id
_entity.type
_entity.pdbx_description
1 polymer ?
#
loop_
_entity_poly.entity_id
_entity_poly.type
_entity_poly.pdbx_seq_one_letter_code
_entity_poly.pdbx_strand_id
1 'polypeptide(L)'
;MTRCRLHVILPDDADVPDETNWNEQTIEELRTAFEDAFGQVDTARIQETKQEWVSEVFEETDRTLTLVDEFEETCHDLFPAVDTLSTRQQRDTMDGRGTEFEYDDAIMIQLTFQLAT
;
A
#
# COMPACT_ATOMS: atom_id res chain seq x y z
N MET A 1 -8.72 7.10 20.07
CA MET A 1 -7.69 6.51 19.21
C MET A 1 -8.29 6.43 17.83
N THR A 2 -7.56 6.84 16.81
CA THR A 2 -8.02 6.84 15.42
C THR A 2 -7.89 5.43 14.88
N ARG A 3 -8.95 4.85 14.32
CA ARG A 3 -8.83 3.57 13.61
C ARG A 3 -8.39 3.83 12.19
N CYS A 4 -7.30 3.20 11.79
CA CYS A 4 -6.70 3.38 10.48
C CYS A 4 -6.83 2.12 9.65
N ARG A 5 -6.82 2.30 8.33
CA ARG A 5 -6.66 1.22 7.37
C ARG A 5 -5.58 1.62 6.37
N LEU A 6 -4.66 0.72 6.08
CA LEU A 6 -3.59 0.95 5.11
C LEU A 6 -4.03 0.44 3.75
N HIS A 7 -3.84 1.26 2.73
CA HIS A 7 -4.13 1.00 1.33
C HIS A 7 -2.82 1.13 0.55
N VAL A 8 -2.37 0.05 -0.08
CA VAL A 8 -1.17 0.05 -0.92
C VAL A 8 -1.61 -0.11 -2.36
N ILE A 9 -1.40 0.94 -3.15
CA ILE A 9 -1.72 0.95 -4.57
C ILE A 9 -0.46 0.57 -5.34
N LEU A 10 -0.49 -0.59 -5.97
CA LEU A 10 0.61 -1.06 -6.80
C LEU A 10 0.65 -0.31 -8.14
N PRO A 11 1.84 -0.13 -8.73
CA PRO A 11 1.97 0.34 -10.10
C PRO A 11 1.30 -0.63 -11.06
N ASP A 12 0.89 -0.09 -12.20
CA ASP A 12 0.38 -0.89 -13.29
C ASP A 12 1.50 -1.68 -13.96
N ASP A 13 1.22 -2.89 -14.44
CA ASP A 13 2.20 -3.68 -15.19
C ASP A 13 2.71 -2.91 -16.43
N ALA A 14 1.83 -2.09 -17.04
CA ALA A 14 2.18 -1.25 -18.18
C ALA A 14 3.05 -0.03 -17.83
N ASP A 15 3.07 0.39 -16.56
CA ASP A 15 3.87 1.52 -16.06
C ASP A 15 5.23 1.06 -15.49
N VAL A 16 5.47 -0.26 -15.47
CA VAL A 16 6.71 -0.85 -14.97
C VAL A 16 7.78 -0.86 -16.06
N PRO A 17 8.98 -0.30 -15.82
CA PRO A 17 10.09 -0.43 -16.75
C PRO A 17 10.56 -1.89 -16.90
N ASP A 18 10.88 -2.33 -18.13
CA ASP A 18 11.40 -3.69 -18.38
C ASP A 18 12.68 -4.04 -17.60
N GLU A 19 13.48 -3.04 -17.18
CA GLU A 19 14.76 -3.22 -16.47
C GLU A 19 14.62 -3.18 -14.93
N THR A 20 13.43 -3.41 -14.39
CA THR A 20 13.18 -3.33 -12.94
C THR A 20 13.08 -4.71 -12.28
N ASN A 21 13.35 -4.78 -10.98
CA ASN A 21 13.13 -5.98 -10.17
C ASN A 21 11.63 -6.32 -9.97
N TRP A 22 10.74 -5.74 -10.77
CA TRP A 22 9.32 -6.00 -10.72
C TRP A 22 9.00 -7.35 -11.38
N ASN A 23 8.99 -8.38 -10.54
CA ASN A 23 8.68 -9.75 -10.93
C ASN A 23 7.76 -10.38 -9.87
N GLU A 24 7.13 -11.49 -10.22
CA GLU A 24 6.18 -12.19 -9.34
C GLU A 24 6.78 -12.54 -7.97
N GLN A 25 8.07 -12.90 -7.91
CA GLN A 25 8.74 -13.24 -6.66
C GLN A 25 8.89 -12.03 -5.75
N THR A 26 9.38 -10.90 -6.26
CA THR A 26 9.60 -9.69 -5.45
C THR A 26 8.27 -9.07 -5.02
N ILE A 27 7.22 -9.18 -5.84
CA ILE A 27 5.85 -8.79 -5.46
C ILE A 27 5.31 -9.70 -4.34
N GLU A 28 5.56 -11.01 -4.40
CA GLU A 28 5.18 -11.95 -3.34
C GLU A 28 5.94 -11.69 -2.02
N GLU A 29 7.22 -11.32 -2.10
CA GLU A 29 8.01 -10.89 -0.94
C GLU A 29 7.43 -9.62 -0.31
N LEU A 30 7.12 -8.59 -1.10
CA LEU A 30 6.48 -7.38 -0.61
C LEU A 30 5.11 -7.66 0.01
N ARG A 31 4.32 -8.53 -0.63
CA ARG A 31 3.02 -8.96 -0.12
C ARG A 31 3.15 -9.65 1.23
N THR A 32 4.12 -10.56 1.36
CA THR A 32 4.39 -11.27 2.62
C THR A 32 4.76 -10.30 3.73
N ALA A 33 5.61 -9.29 3.44
CA ALA A 33 5.97 -8.25 4.40
C ALA A 33 4.74 -7.42 4.84
N PHE A 34 3.85 -7.09 3.89
CA PHE A 34 2.60 -6.42 4.22
C PHE A 34 1.71 -7.28 5.12
N GLU A 35 1.55 -8.57 4.77
CA GLU A 35 0.70 -9.51 5.52
C GLU A 35 1.22 -9.74 6.96
N ASP A 36 2.53 -9.79 7.14
CA ASP A 36 3.15 -9.93 8.47
C ASP A 36 2.96 -8.67 9.35
N ALA A 37 3.09 -7.49 8.74
CA ALA A 37 2.98 -6.21 9.46
C ALA A 37 1.54 -5.81 9.80
N PHE A 38 0.60 -6.02 8.87
CA PHE A 38 -0.75 -5.46 8.95
C PHE A 38 -1.89 -6.49 8.90
N GLY A 39 -1.55 -7.78 8.85
CA GLY A 39 -2.53 -8.86 8.79
C GLY A 39 -3.01 -9.14 7.36
N GLN A 40 -4.16 -9.79 7.24
CA GLN A 40 -4.62 -10.32 5.96
C GLN A 40 -4.80 -9.21 4.90
N VAL A 41 -4.21 -9.43 3.70
CA VAL A 41 -4.44 -8.56 2.54
C VAL A 41 -5.79 -8.88 1.91
N ASP A 42 -6.70 -7.89 1.94
CA ASP A 42 -7.77 -7.83 0.96
C ASP A 42 -7.22 -7.22 -0.33
N THR A 43 -7.45 -7.89 -1.46
CA THR A 43 -7.11 -7.34 -2.77
C THR A 43 -8.35 -6.74 -3.41
N ALA A 44 -8.30 -5.46 -3.72
CA ALA A 44 -9.34 -4.75 -4.47
C ALA A 44 -8.79 -4.31 -5.83
N ARG A 45 -9.63 -4.41 -6.87
CA ARG A 45 -9.31 -3.83 -8.18
C ARG A 45 -9.92 -2.43 -8.22
N ILE A 46 -9.08 -1.40 -8.21
CA ILE A 46 -9.53 0.00 -8.34
C ILE A 46 -9.81 0.32 -9.81
N GLN A 47 -9.03 -0.24 -10.74
CA GLN A 47 -9.19 -0.14 -12.20
C GLN A 47 -8.96 -1.51 -12.85
N GLU A 48 -9.15 -1.65 -14.17
CA GLU A 48 -9.04 -2.94 -14.87
C GLU A 48 -7.66 -3.60 -14.70
N THR A 49 -6.62 -2.78 -14.48
CA THR A 49 -5.21 -3.19 -14.39
C THR A 49 -4.52 -2.82 -13.07
N LYS A 50 -5.08 -1.88 -12.29
CA LYS A 50 -4.50 -1.46 -11.00
C LYS A 50 -4.95 -2.34 -9.84
N GLN A 51 -3.97 -2.83 -9.09
CA GLN A 51 -4.17 -3.61 -7.88
C GLN A 51 -4.01 -2.75 -6.62
N GLU A 52 -4.91 -2.95 -5.68
CA GLU A 52 -4.85 -2.36 -4.34
C GLU A 52 -4.80 -3.48 -3.30
N TRP A 53 -3.88 -3.35 -2.35
CA TRP A 53 -3.83 -4.17 -1.16
C TRP A 53 -4.34 -3.36 0.02
N VAL A 54 -5.23 -3.95 0.80
CA VAL A 54 -5.87 -3.28 1.92
C VAL A 54 -5.63 -4.10 3.18
N SER A 55 -5.14 -3.44 4.23
CA SER A 55 -4.89 -4.08 5.52
C SER A 55 -6.17 -4.37 6.28
N GLU A 56 -6.06 -5.12 7.38
CA GLU A 56 -7.04 -5.07 8.46
C GLU A 56 -7.06 -3.69 9.12
N VAL A 57 -8.14 -3.39 9.86
CA VAL A 57 -8.25 -2.14 10.61
C VAL A 57 -7.40 -2.23 11.87
N PHE A 58 -6.55 -1.23 12.09
CA PHE A 58 -5.69 -1.14 13.26
C PHE A 58 -5.88 0.20 13.98
N GLU A 59 -5.49 0.24 15.26
CA GLU A 59 -5.50 1.50 16.02
C GLU A 59 -4.20 2.27 15.78
N GLU A 60 -4.32 3.57 15.50
CA GLU A 60 -3.18 4.47 15.37
C GLU A 60 -2.43 4.55 16.71
N THR A 61 -1.25 3.96 16.72
CA THR A 61 -0.27 4.00 17.81
C THR A 61 1.11 4.30 17.21
N ASP A 62 2.05 4.77 18.03
CA ASP A 62 3.45 4.95 17.59
C ASP A 62 4.01 3.68 16.94
N ARG A 63 3.67 2.50 17.50
CA ARG A 63 4.09 1.21 16.96
C ARG A 63 3.55 0.96 15.55
N THR A 64 2.26 1.19 15.31
CA THR A 64 1.67 0.95 13.99
C THR A 64 2.14 1.95 12.96
N LEU A 65 2.43 3.19 13.36
CA LEU A 65 3.05 4.17 12.48
C LEU A 65 4.48 3.76 12.11
N THR A 66 5.26 3.26 13.08
CA THR A 66 6.58 2.67 12.79
C THR A 66 6.49 1.51 11.79
N LEU A 67 5.48 0.64 11.90
CA LEU A 67 5.28 -0.43 10.92
C LEU A 67 5.01 0.11 9.50
N VAL A 68 4.30 1.25 9.38
CA VAL A 68 4.08 1.91 8.08
C VAL A 68 5.40 2.43 7.52
N ASP A 69 6.21 3.12 8.34
CA ASP A 69 7.53 3.60 7.93
C ASP A 69 8.46 2.42 7.53
N GLU A 70 8.47 1.32 8.29
CA GLU A 70 9.24 0.11 7.99
C GLU A 70 8.79 -0.56 6.69
N PHE A 71 7.48 -0.54 6.41
CA PHE A 71 6.94 -1.05 5.15
C PHE A 71 7.32 -0.16 3.96
N GLU A 72 7.32 1.17 4.13
CA GLU A 72 7.81 2.11 3.10
C GLU A 72 9.31 1.89 2.82
N GLU A 73 10.13 1.66 3.84
CA GLU A 73 11.54 1.31 3.68
C GLU A 73 11.70 -0.02 2.94
N THR A 74 10.90 -1.04 3.28
CA THR A 74 10.88 -2.33 2.57
C THR A 74 10.52 -2.17 1.09
N CYS A 75 9.55 -1.31 0.76
CA CYS A 75 9.22 -0.99 -0.62
C CYS A 75 10.43 -0.40 -1.37
N HIS A 76 11.16 0.50 -0.74
CA HIS A 76 12.34 1.15 -1.32
C HIS A 76 13.51 0.16 -1.50
N ASP A 77 13.75 -0.73 -0.53
CA ASP A 77 14.80 -1.75 -0.60
C ASP A 77 14.54 -2.77 -1.72
N LEU A 78 13.29 -3.25 -1.84
CA LEU A 78 12.90 -4.20 -2.88
C LEU A 78 12.84 -3.53 -4.26
N PHE A 79 12.39 -2.27 -4.31
CA PHE A 79 12.21 -1.51 -5.54
C PHE A 79 12.87 -0.13 -5.44
N PRO A 80 14.20 -0.03 -5.62
CA PRO A 80 14.93 1.23 -5.50
C PRO A 80 14.54 2.27 -6.58
N ALA A 81 13.90 1.83 -7.66
CA ALA A 81 13.37 2.69 -8.72
C ALA A 81 11.91 3.14 -8.50
N VAL A 82 11.28 2.72 -7.39
CA VAL A 82 9.93 3.11 -7.02
C VAL A 82 9.98 4.28 -6.04
N ASP A 83 9.27 5.35 -6.39
CA ASP A 83 8.86 6.37 -5.45
C ASP A 83 7.61 5.89 -4.70
N THR A 84 7.66 5.96 -3.38
CA THR A 84 6.53 5.79 -2.46
C THR A 84 5.91 7.15 -2.17
N LEU A 85 4.63 7.33 -2.52
CA LEU A 85 3.85 8.48 -2.10
C LEU A 85 2.89 8.08 -0.99
N SER A 86 3.19 8.50 0.24
CA SER A 86 2.34 8.31 1.41
C SER A 86 1.39 9.49 1.58
N THR A 87 0.08 9.23 1.62
CA THR A 87 -0.95 10.24 1.85
C THR A 87 -1.97 9.77 2.86
N ARG A 88 -2.47 10.70 3.69
CA ARG A 88 -3.52 10.43 4.67
C ARG A 88 -4.82 11.08 4.23
N GLN A 89 -5.90 10.31 4.16
CA GLN A 89 -7.22 10.83 3.83
C GLN A 89 -8.25 10.40 4.87
N GLN A 90 -9.14 11.34 5.22
CA GLN A 90 -10.28 11.03 6.06
C GLN A 90 -11.30 10.18 5.30
N ARG A 91 -11.85 9.19 6.02
CA ARG A 91 -12.83 8.18 5.60
C ARG A 91 -13.87 8.61 4.55
N ASP A 92 -14.41 9.82 4.63
CA ASP A 92 -15.51 10.28 3.78
C ASP A 92 -15.12 10.52 2.32
N THR A 93 -13.82 10.58 2.01
CA THR A 93 -13.33 11.09 0.72
C THR A 93 -12.98 9.99 -0.29
N MET A 94 -12.82 8.72 0.15
CA MET A 94 -12.17 7.70 -0.69
C MET A 94 -13.11 6.82 -1.53
N ASP A 95 -14.14 6.18 -0.96
CA ASP A 95 -14.95 5.21 -1.73
C ASP A 95 -16.40 5.04 -1.24
N GLY A 96 -16.83 5.76 -0.19
CA GLY A 96 -18.15 5.57 0.44
C GLY A 96 -18.34 4.23 1.17
N ARG A 97 -17.37 3.30 1.09
CA ARG A 97 -17.35 1.98 1.77
C ARG A 97 -16.83 2.01 3.20
N GLY A 98 -16.39 3.17 3.71
CA GLY A 98 -15.85 3.30 5.07
C GLY A 98 -16.83 2.89 6.18
N THR A 99 -18.14 2.84 5.91
CA THR A 99 -19.16 2.29 6.83
C THR A 99 -19.09 0.78 7.02
N GLU A 100 -18.57 0.01 6.06
CA GLU A 100 -18.55 -1.46 6.13
C GLU A 100 -17.46 -1.98 7.07
N PHE A 101 -16.38 -1.24 7.25
CA PHE A 101 -15.20 -1.68 7.99
C PHE A 101 -14.87 -0.84 9.23
N GLU A 102 -15.68 0.17 9.54
CA GLU A 102 -15.58 0.98 10.77
C GLU A 102 -14.18 1.58 11.07
N TYR A 103 -13.51 2.19 10.08
CA TYR A 103 -12.26 2.95 10.31
C TYR A 103 -12.46 4.46 10.12
N ASP A 104 -11.60 5.27 10.75
CA ASP A 104 -11.68 6.74 10.81
C ASP A 104 -10.79 7.42 9.74
N ASP A 105 -9.58 6.89 9.51
CA ASP A 105 -8.63 7.40 8.53
C ASP A 105 -8.10 6.29 7.63
N ALA A 106 -7.78 6.64 6.40
CA ALA A 106 -7.05 5.77 5.51
C ALA A 106 -5.65 6.34 5.25
N ILE A 107 -4.67 5.47 5.40
CA ILE A 107 -3.28 5.72 5.00
C ILE A 107 -3.12 5.08 3.63
N MET A 108 -2.68 5.84 2.64
CA MET A 108 -2.47 5.35 1.29
C MET A 108 -0.99 5.44 0.95
N ILE A 109 -0.41 4.32 0.54
CA ILE A 109 0.91 4.24 -0.05
C ILE A 109 0.72 3.95 -1.53
N GLN A 110 1.08 4.90 -2.38
CA GLN A 110 1.10 4.67 -3.82
C GLN A 110 2.54 4.39 -4.27
N LEU A 111 2.74 3.22 -4.87
CA LEU A 111 4.00 2.84 -5.49
C LEU A 111 3.99 3.30 -6.94
N THR A 112 4.94 4.15 -7.31
CA THR A 112 5.10 4.65 -8.69
C THR A 112 6.53 4.49 -9.15
N PHE A 113 6.75 3.91 -10.33
CA PHE A 113 8.07 3.92 -10.93
C PHE A 113 8.43 5.31 -11.43
N GLN A 114 9.69 5.71 -11.22
CA GLN A 114 10.23 6.87 -11.92
C GLN A 114 10.25 6.58 -13.42
N LEU A 115 9.60 7.43 -14.22
CA LEU A 115 9.76 7.42 -15.66
C LEU A 115 11.23 7.73 -15.96
N ALA A 116 12.02 6.69 -16.25
CA ALA A 116 13.36 6.84 -16.77
C ALA A 116 13.30 7.71 -18.03
N THR A 117 14.00 8.83 -17.99
CA THR A 117 14.07 9.81 -19.10
C THR A 117 15.24 9.51 -20.03
#